data_AF-A0A8H9GF82-F1
#
_entry.id   AF-A0A8H9GF82-F1
#
_cell.length_a   1.000
_cell.length_b   1.000
_cell.length_c   1.000
_cell.angle_alpha   90.00
_cell.angle_beta   90.00
_cell.angle_gamma   90.00
#
_symmetry.space_group_name_H-M   'P 1'
#
loop_
_entity.id
_entity.type
_entity.pdbx_description
1 polymer ?
#
loop_
_entity_poly.entity_id
_entity_poly.type
_entity_poly.pdbx_seq_one_letter_code
_entity_poly.pdbx_strand_id
1 'polypeptide(L)'
;MNQPMTRPLTRSTVRRGVVALVSALALLLSAAPAQAATVYPTSVTTKAASDTVKRTSTVTLKGTLKYKKGGKWQVLSGRTLTVYFDPAGPVKKRKVKVLKTGTAGSYTYKAKALNSGTWTVTFGGAKGKLRSANARESVCVWTSGRWQCPVTPDNPDLDCKDIRKTVRITGKDYHRLDGDHDGWGCE
;
A
#
# COMPACT_ATOMS: atom_id res chain seq x y z
N MET A 1 -29.96 -7.46 -96.81
CA MET A 1 -29.34 -6.18 -97.28
C MET A 1 -28.91 -5.46 -95.99
N ASN A 2 -27.65 -5.38 -95.56
CA ASN A 2 -26.33 -5.38 -96.20
C ASN A 2 -25.34 -6.22 -95.36
N GLN A 3 -24.50 -7.03 -96.01
CA GLN A 3 -23.12 -7.27 -95.55
C GLN A 3 -22.22 -6.28 -96.30
N PRO A 4 -21.05 -5.88 -95.77
CA PRO A 4 -19.83 -6.57 -96.22
C PRO A 4 -18.63 -6.58 -95.24
N MET A 5 -17.78 -7.61 -95.43
CA MET A 5 -16.30 -7.59 -95.53
C MET A 5 -15.46 -7.07 -94.33
N THR A 6 -14.32 -7.62 -93.93
CA THR A 6 -13.36 -8.57 -94.53
C THR A 6 -12.34 -9.03 -93.47
N ARG A 7 -11.79 -10.23 -93.69
CA ARG A 7 -10.61 -10.95 -93.11
C ARG A 7 -9.31 -10.08 -93.02
N PRO A 8 -8.08 -10.54 -92.62
CA PRO A 8 -7.59 -11.90 -92.29
C PRO A 8 -6.50 -12.05 -91.16
N LEU A 9 -6.11 -13.32 -90.88
CA LEU A 9 -4.76 -13.93 -90.64
C LEU A 9 -3.73 -13.19 -89.71
N THR A 10 -2.87 -13.79 -88.88
CA THR A 10 -2.02 -15.00 -89.02
C THR A 10 -1.17 -15.20 -87.75
N ARG A 11 -0.78 -16.45 -87.46
CA ARG A 11 0.51 -16.94 -86.87
C ARG A 11 1.19 -16.19 -85.72
N SER A 12 1.52 -16.91 -84.63
CA SER A 12 2.90 -17.36 -84.39
C SER A 12 3.14 -18.03 -83.01
N THR A 13 3.75 -19.21 -83.08
CA THR A 13 4.94 -19.62 -82.29
C THR A 13 4.79 -19.94 -80.80
N VAL A 14 4.63 -21.25 -80.53
CA VAL A 14 5.48 -22.11 -79.67
C VAL A 14 6.41 -21.40 -78.67
N ARG A 15 6.31 -21.77 -77.38
CA ARG A 15 7.49 -22.19 -76.58
C ARG A 15 7.09 -22.88 -75.28
N ARG A 16 7.62 -24.10 -75.12
CA ARG A 16 7.73 -24.84 -73.86
C ARG A 16 8.65 -24.07 -72.89
N GLY A 17 8.24 -23.97 -71.62
CA GLY A 17 9.10 -23.65 -70.47
C GLY A 17 8.50 -24.36 -69.25
N VAL A 18 9.01 -25.52 -68.84
CA VAL A 18 10.02 -25.72 -67.79
C VAL A 18 9.69 -25.01 -66.47
N VAL A 19 9.11 -25.80 -65.56
CA VAL A 19 9.31 -25.91 -64.11
C VAL A 19 9.92 -24.71 -63.36
N ALA A 20 9.18 -24.22 -62.36
CA ALA A 20 9.76 -23.77 -61.09
C ALA A 20 8.79 -24.11 -59.93
N LEU A 21 9.09 -25.20 -59.22
CA LEU A 21 8.54 -25.47 -57.90
C LEU A 21 9.15 -24.44 -56.94
N VAL A 22 8.40 -23.37 -56.65
CA VAL A 22 8.78 -22.41 -55.62
C VAL A 22 8.35 -22.99 -54.27
N SER A 23 9.28 -23.65 -53.58
CA SER A 23 9.13 -24.01 -52.17
C SER A 23 9.10 -22.72 -51.34
N ALA A 24 7.90 -22.24 -51.03
CA ALA A 24 7.69 -21.18 -50.05
C ALA A 24 7.91 -21.76 -48.64
N LEU A 25 9.15 -21.74 -48.17
CA LEU A 25 9.49 -22.01 -46.77
C LEU A 25 9.05 -20.80 -45.93
N ALA A 26 7.81 -20.84 -45.44
CA ALA A 26 7.31 -19.85 -44.49
C ALA A 26 8.09 -19.98 -43.17
N LEU A 27 9.08 -19.10 -42.95
CA LEU A 27 9.69 -18.89 -41.65
C LEU A 27 8.63 -18.34 -40.69
N LEU A 28 7.96 -19.23 -39.96
CA LEU A 28 7.17 -18.88 -38.79
C LEU A 28 8.13 -18.40 -37.70
N LEU A 29 8.39 -17.09 -37.65
CA LEU A 29 8.96 -16.48 -36.45
C LEU A 29 7.92 -16.60 -35.33
N SER A 30 8.00 -17.67 -34.55
CA SER A 30 7.30 -17.75 -33.27
C SER A 30 7.92 -16.71 -32.35
N ALA A 31 7.32 -15.52 -32.29
CA ALA A 31 7.63 -14.55 -31.25
C ALA A 31 7.39 -15.24 -29.90
N ALA A 32 8.47 -15.56 -29.18
CA ALA A 32 8.35 -16.06 -27.83
C ALA A 32 7.49 -15.05 -27.04
N PRO A 33 6.50 -15.49 -26.27
CA PRO A 33 5.69 -14.56 -25.50
C PRO A 33 6.62 -13.75 -24.62
N ALA A 34 6.56 -12.42 -24.75
CA ALA A 34 7.28 -11.53 -23.85
C ALA A 34 6.80 -11.86 -22.42
N GLN A 35 7.63 -12.59 -21.68
CA GLN A 35 7.33 -12.97 -20.31
C GLN A 35 7.21 -11.67 -19.52
N ALA A 36 5.97 -11.30 -19.16
CA ALA A 36 5.72 -10.12 -18.36
C ALA A 36 6.56 -10.23 -17.08
N ALA A 37 7.42 -9.23 -16.83
CA ALA A 37 8.29 -9.24 -15.65
C ALA A 37 7.44 -9.39 -14.39
N THR A 38 7.69 -10.45 -13.61
CA THR A 38 6.94 -10.72 -12.38
C THR A 38 7.21 -9.63 -11.35
N VAL A 39 6.21 -8.80 -11.08
CA VAL A 39 6.26 -7.79 -10.02
C VAL A 39 5.81 -8.42 -8.71
N TYR A 40 6.73 -8.55 -7.75
CA TYR A 40 6.43 -9.19 -6.48
C TYR A 40 5.58 -8.30 -5.56
N PRO A 41 4.52 -8.85 -4.94
CA PRO A 41 3.81 -8.19 -3.86
C PRO A 41 4.74 -7.87 -2.69
N THR A 42 4.49 -6.75 -2.02
CA THR A 42 5.21 -6.38 -0.79
C THR A 42 4.25 -6.17 0.37
N SER A 43 4.78 -6.33 1.58
CA SER A 43 4.05 -6.09 2.82
C SER A 43 4.91 -5.24 3.73
N VAL A 44 4.34 -4.13 4.18
CA VAL A 44 4.87 -3.31 5.28
C VAL A 44 4.01 -3.65 6.49
N THR A 45 4.63 -3.86 7.64
CA THR A 45 3.94 -3.84 8.94
C THR A 45 4.35 -2.61 9.72
N THR A 46 3.49 -2.11 10.58
CA THR A 46 3.81 -1.07 11.56
C THR A 46 2.93 -1.26 12.79
N LYS A 47 3.52 -1.15 13.97
CA LYS A 47 2.84 -1.23 15.27
C LYS A 47 3.54 -0.28 16.23
N ALA A 48 2.78 0.48 17.00
CA ALA A 48 3.32 1.28 18.08
C ALA A 48 3.63 0.38 19.28
N ALA A 49 4.66 0.74 20.04
CA ALA A 49 4.96 0.04 21.30
C ALA A 49 3.89 0.23 22.37
N SER A 50 3.06 1.27 22.22
CA SER A 50 1.84 1.49 22.99
C SER A 50 0.87 2.29 22.14
N ASP A 51 -0.41 1.92 22.17
CA ASP A 51 -1.48 2.64 21.48
C ASP A 51 -1.85 3.95 22.19
N THR A 52 -1.44 4.07 23.47
CA THR A 52 -1.75 5.20 24.35
C THR A 52 -0.47 5.70 25.01
N VAL A 53 -0.15 6.99 24.85
CA VAL A 53 1.09 7.59 25.38
C VAL A 53 0.84 8.95 26.01
N LYS A 54 1.62 9.29 27.04
CA LYS A 54 1.58 10.64 27.64
C LYS A 54 2.17 11.66 26.66
N ARG A 55 1.63 12.88 26.64
CA ARG A 55 2.23 14.00 25.89
C ARG A 55 3.69 14.18 26.32
N THR A 56 4.56 14.47 25.36
CA THR A 56 6.03 14.60 25.46
C THR A 56 6.81 13.29 25.67
N SER A 57 6.13 12.16 25.91
CA SER A 57 6.73 10.83 25.88
C SER A 57 7.09 10.43 24.45
N THR A 58 7.73 9.28 24.30
CA THR A 58 8.21 8.80 23.01
C THR A 58 7.24 7.77 22.43
N VAL A 59 6.72 8.05 21.23
CA VAL A 59 6.11 7.01 20.38
C VAL A 59 7.24 6.20 19.74
N THR A 60 7.18 4.88 19.86
CA THR A 60 8.10 3.97 19.17
C THR A 60 7.31 3.12 18.18
N LEU A 61 7.53 3.32 16.88
CA LEU A 61 6.99 2.47 15.83
C LEU A 61 7.99 1.38 15.49
N LYS A 62 7.51 0.15 15.37
CA LYS A 62 8.29 -1.00 14.90
C LYS A 62 7.54 -1.68 13.77
N GLY A 63 8.29 -2.27 12.85
CA GLY A 63 7.69 -3.00 11.75
C GLY A 63 8.72 -3.70 10.87
N THR A 64 8.22 -4.33 9.82
CA THR A 64 9.03 -5.07 8.85
C THR A 64 8.59 -4.78 7.43
N LEU A 65 9.50 -4.97 6.48
CA LEU A 65 9.23 -4.99 5.06
C LEU A 65 9.58 -6.37 4.49
N LYS A 66 8.62 -6.97 3.79
CA LYS A 66 8.76 -8.27 3.14
C LYS A 66 8.24 -8.21 1.70
N TYR A 67 8.65 -9.16 0.88
CA TYR A 67 8.11 -9.38 -0.47
C TYR A 67 7.76 -10.85 -0.69
N LYS A 68 6.81 -11.14 -1.57
CA LYS A 68 6.33 -12.51 -1.80
C LYS A 68 6.90 -13.06 -3.11
N LYS A 69 7.71 -14.11 -3.04
CA LYS A 69 8.31 -14.81 -4.19
C LYS A 69 8.11 -16.32 -4.04
N GLY A 70 7.62 -16.98 -5.10
CA GLY A 70 7.34 -18.43 -5.07
C GLY A 70 6.40 -18.83 -3.94
N GLY A 71 5.37 -18.01 -3.67
CA GLY A 71 4.41 -18.24 -2.58
C GLY A 71 4.91 -17.89 -1.17
N LYS A 72 6.22 -17.66 -0.97
CA LYS A 72 6.84 -17.44 0.33
C LYS A 72 7.15 -15.96 0.57
N TRP A 73 6.96 -15.50 1.80
CA TRP A 73 7.38 -14.16 2.23
C TRP A 73 8.87 -14.16 2.55
N GLN A 74 9.61 -13.27 1.90
CA GLN A 74 11.04 -13.09 2.05
C GLN A 74 11.34 -11.70 2.60
N VAL A 75 12.40 -11.60 3.39
CA VAL A 75 12.88 -10.35 3.97
C VAL A 75 13.30 -9.37 2.88
N LEU A 76 12.99 -8.09 3.06
CA LEU A 76 13.41 -7.03 2.16
C LEU A 76 14.23 -5.95 2.92
N SER A 77 15.55 -6.12 2.90
CA SER A 77 16.52 -5.28 3.63
C SER A 77 17.01 -4.07 2.82
N GLY A 78 17.55 -3.08 3.52
CA GLY A 78 18.20 -1.90 2.94
C GLY A 78 17.28 -0.98 2.14
N ARG A 79 15.96 -1.16 2.21
CA ARG A 79 15.00 -0.39 1.41
C ARG A 79 14.53 0.86 2.14
N THR A 80 14.30 1.90 1.35
CA THR A 80 13.79 3.18 1.83
C THR A 80 12.31 3.09 2.16
N LEU A 81 11.97 3.51 3.38
CA LEU A 81 10.60 3.72 3.85
C LEU A 81 10.40 5.21 4.15
N THR A 82 9.20 5.70 3.90
CA THR A 82 8.79 7.06 4.26
C THR A 82 7.74 6.99 5.36
N VAL A 83 8.00 7.68 6.47
CA VAL A 83 7.07 7.82 7.59
C VAL A 83 6.32 9.14 7.44
N TYR A 84 5.00 9.06 7.54
CA TYR A 84 4.08 10.18 7.60
C TYR A 84 3.36 10.20 8.94
N PHE A 85 3.01 11.39 9.40
CA PHE A 85 2.12 11.57 10.54
C PHE A 85 0.95 12.44 10.12
N ASP A 86 -0.26 11.94 10.42
CA ASP A 86 -1.55 12.58 10.20
C ASP A 86 -2.15 12.90 11.58
N PRO A 87 -1.98 14.13 12.10
CA PRO A 87 -2.52 14.50 13.39
C PRO A 87 -4.04 14.40 13.39
N ALA A 88 -4.63 13.98 14.51
CA ALA A 88 -6.07 14.06 14.68
C ALA A 88 -6.54 15.54 14.61
N GLY A 89 -7.68 15.78 13.97
CA GLY A 89 -8.22 17.13 13.76
C GLY A 89 -7.92 17.68 12.36
N PRO A 90 -7.91 19.01 12.18
CA PRO A 90 -7.89 19.64 10.85
C PRO A 90 -6.49 19.72 10.21
N VAL A 91 -5.45 19.30 10.92
CA VAL A 91 -4.07 19.44 10.45
C VAL A 91 -3.76 18.38 9.41
N LYS A 92 -3.25 18.81 8.25
CA LYS A 92 -2.91 17.89 7.16
C LYS A 92 -1.75 16.95 7.52
N LYS A 93 -1.87 15.70 7.07
CA LYS A 93 -0.79 14.72 7.00
C LYS A 93 0.51 15.30 6.42
N ARG A 94 1.64 15.00 7.07
CA ARG A 94 2.97 15.44 6.64
C ARG A 94 4.01 14.32 6.66
N LYS A 95 5.02 14.43 5.81
CA LYS A 95 6.21 13.57 5.85
C LYS A 95 7.06 13.95 7.07
N VAL A 96 7.41 12.98 7.91
CA VAL A 96 8.17 13.23 9.14
C VAL A 96 9.55 12.57 9.13
N LYS A 97 9.72 11.46 8.40
CA LYS A 97 11.02 10.80 8.30
C LYS A 97 11.14 9.96 7.03
N VAL A 98 12.38 9.82 6.55
CA VAL A 98 12.78 8.77 5.63
C VAL A 98 13.78 7.88 6.36
N LEU A 99 13.59 6.56 6.32
CA LEU A 99 14.44 5.57 6.99
C LEU A 99 14.73 4.38 6.09
N LYS A 100 15.70 3.56 6.46
CA LYS A 100 16.03 2.30 5.75
C LYS A 100 15.68 1.09 6.61
N THR A 101 15.26 0.01 5.98
CA THR A 101 15.12 -1.29 6.66
C THR A 101 16.48 -1.90 6.96
N GLY A 102 16.59 -2.56 8.12
CA GLY A 102 17.77 -3.32 8.52
C GLY A 102 17.91 -4.64 7.77
N THR A 103 18.89 -5.45 8.17
CA THR A 103 19.20 -6.76 7.56
C THR A 103 18.05 -7.76 7.65
N ALA A 104 17.29 -7.74 8.75
CA ALA A 104 16.07 -8.54 8.92
C ALA A 104 14.82 -7.92 8.26
N GLY A 105 14.98 -6.85 7.46
CA GLY A 105 13.87 -6.10 6.87
C GLY A 105 13.08 -5.29 7.91
N SER A 106 13.53 -5.27 9.16
CA SER A 106 12.92 -4.54 10.25
C SER A 106 13.24 -3.05 10.21
N TYR A 107 12.44 -2.24 10.87
CA TYR A 107 12.76 -0.85 11.15
C TYR A 107 12.25 -0.47 12.54
N THR A 108 12.83 0.59 13.10
CA THR A 108 12.33 1.27 14.30
C THR A 108 12.37 2.77 14.08
N TYR A 109 11.31 3.46 14.48
CA TYR A 109 11.24 4.91 14.44
C TYR A 109 10.72 5.44 15.78
N LYS A 110 11.36 6.49 16.29
CA LYS A 110 11.01 7.14 17.55
C LYS A 110 10.67 8.60 17.31
N ALA A 111 9.58 9.07 17.90
CA ALA A 111 9.15 10.46 17.83
C ALA A 111 8.56 10.93 19.15
N LYS A 112 8.62 12.23 19.41
CA LYS A 112 7.93 12.84 20.55
C LYS A 112 6.42 12.89 20.30
N ALA A 113 5.66 12.40 21.27
CA ALA A 113 4.20 12.39 21.28
C ALA A 113 3.67 13.78 21.62
N LEU A 114 3.36 14.60 20.60
CA LEU A 114 2.81 15.94 20.83
C LEU A 114 1.31 15.99 20.63
N ASN A 115 0.79 15.23 19.67
CA ASN A 115 -0.62 15.17 19.31
C ASN A 115 -1.00 13.72 19.01
N SER A 116 -2.26 13.37 19.28
CA SER A 116 -2.87 12.14 18.78
C SER A 116 -2.89 12.14 17.25
N GLY A 117 -2.88 10.96 16.64
CA GLY A 117 -2.99 10.85 15.19
C GLY A 117 -2.60 9.49 14.63
N THR A 118 -2.58 9.40 13.31
CA THR A 118 -2.24 8.19 12.57
C THR A 118 -0.86 8.30 11.95
N TRP A 119 -0.01 7.34 12.24
CA TRP A 119 1.28 7.13 11.60
C TRP A 119 1.08 6.26 10.37
N THR A 120 1.72 6.61 9.26
CA THR A 120 1.74 5.78 8.04
C THR A 120 3.17 5.55 7.60
N VAL A 121 3.56 4.28 7.46
CA VAL A 121 4.86 3.90 6.91
C VAL A 121 4.66 3.36 5.51
N THR A 122 5.32 3.98 4.53
CA THR A 122 5.14 3.69 3.11
C THR A 122 6.43 3.18 2.48
N PHE A 123 6.33 2.09 1.73
CA PHE A 123 7.32 1.61 0.79
C PHE A 123 6.88 1.97 -0.63
N GLY A 124 7.72 2.71 -1.36
CA GLY A 124 7.40 3.20 -2.72
C GLY A 124 7.43 2.13 -3.82
N GLY A 125 7.84 0.90 -3.50
CA GLY A 125 8.04 -0.14 -4.51
C GLY A 125 9.37 0.00 -5.24
N ALA A 126 9.54 -0.82 -6.28
CA ALA A 126 10.62 -0.73 -7.25
C ALA A 126 10.04 -1.06 -8.62
N LYS A 127 10.09 -0.10 -9.55
CA LYS A 127 9.45 -0.20 -10.87
C LYS A 127 9.82 -1.53 -11.56
N GLY A 128 8.79 -2.26 -12.01
CA GLY A 128 8.94 -3.55 -12.68
C GLY A 128 9.42 -4.72 -11.81
N LYS A 129 9.60 -4.53 -10.49
CA LYS A 129 10.15 -5.58 -9.60
C LYS A 129 9.35 -5.77 -8.31
N LEU A 130 8.97 -4.69 -7.63
CA LEU A 130 8.32 -4.73 -6.31
C LEU A 130 7.13 -3.77 -6.28
N ARG A 131 5.97 -4.25 -5.82
CA ARG A 131 4.81 -3.37 -5.57
C ARG A 131 5.08 -2.42 -4.42
N SER A 132 4.43 -1.26 -4.43
CA SER A 132 4.36 -0.38 -3.26
C SER A 132 3.46 -0.98 -2.18
N ALA A 133 3.71 -0.64 -0.92
CA ALA A 133 2.87 -1.04 0.21
C ALA A 133 2.93 0.03 1.31
N ASN A 134 1.93 0.04 2.18
CA ASN A 134 1.94 0.89 3.37
C ASN A 134 1.28 0.17 4.55
N ALA A 135 1.61 0.62 5.75
CA ALA A 135 0.95 0.23 6.98
C ALA A 135 0.61 1.48 7.79
N ARG A 136 -0.45 1.40 8.59
CA ARG A 136 -0.93 2.50 9.43
C ARG A 136 -1.05 2.05 10.87
N GLU A 137 -0.83 2.98 11.78
CA GLU A 137 -1.05 2.80 13.21
C GLU A 137 -1.54 4.10 13.84
N SER A 138 -2.61 4.04 14.61
CA SER A 138 -3.12 5.19 15.36
C SER A 138 -2.57 5.18 16.77
N VAL A 139 -2.13 6.34 17.26
CA VAL A 139 -1.65 6.52 18.63
C VAL A 139 -2.41 7.66 19.27
N CYS A 140 -2.99 7.40 20.44
CA CYS A 140 -3.60 8.43 21.26
C CYS A 140 -2.58 9.05 22.22
N VAL A 141 -2.58 10.37 22.30
CA VAL A 141 -1.75 11.15 23.20
C VAL A 141 -2.63 11.84 24.23
N TRP A 142 -2.42 11.53 25.50
CA TRP A 142 -3.15 12.15 26.60
C TRP A 142 -2.31 13.21 27.33
N THR A 143 -2.99 14.20 27.91
CA THR A 143 -2.38 15.31 28.67
C THR A 143 -2.68 15.23 30.15
N SER A 144 -3.92 14.90 30.53
CA SER A 144 -4.36 14.83 31.92
C SER A 144 -4.43 13.40 32.44
N GLY A 145 -4.80 12.46 31.57
CA GLY A 145 -4.81 11.04 31.91
C GLY A 145 -5.35 10.16 30.80
N ARG A 146 -5.19 8.85 30.98
CA ARG A 146 -5.45 7.86 29.93
C ARG A 146 -6.93 7.75 29.55
N TRP A 147 -7.84 8.23 30.40
CA TRP A 147 -9.28 8.35 30.11
C TRP A 147 -9.61 9.21 28.87
N GLN A 148 -8.66 10.04 28.41
CA GLN A 148 -8.80 10.82 27.18
C GLN A 148 -8.60 9.98 25.90
N CYS A 149 -8.28 8.70 26.03
CA CYS A 149 -7.93 7.82 24.93
C CYS A 149 -8.89 6.63 24.81
N PRO A 150 -9.03 6.05 23.60
CA PRO A 150 -9.83 4.85 23.40
C PRO A 150 -9.45 3.72 24.35
N VAL A 151 -10.42 2.88 24.68
CA VAL A 151 -10.17 1.59 25.34
C VAL A 151 -9.35 0.71 24.40
N THR A 152 -8.20 0.27 24.88
CA THR A 152 -7.29 -0.66 24.19
C THR A 152 -6.73 -1.65 25.21
N PRO A 153 -6.07 -2.75 24.79
CA PRO A 153 -5.35 -3.61 25.74
C PRO A 153 -4.34 -2.82 26.60
N ASP A 154 -3.72 -1.79 26.01
CA ASP A 154 -2.80 -0.86 26.67
C ASP A 154 -3.53 0.35 27.28
N ASN A 155 -4.85 0.35 27.41
CA ASN A 155 -5.67 1.36 28.07
C ASN A 155 -7.02 0.75 28.46
N PRO A 156 -7.06 -0.03 29.56
CA PRO A 156 -8.26 -0.75 29.95
C PRO A 156 -9.41 0.22 30.22
N ASP A 157 -10.62 -0.32 30.14
CA ASP A 157 -11.81 0.48 30.39
C ASP A 157 -11.83 1.02 31.82
N LEU A 158 -12.32 2.24 31.96
CA LEU A 158 -12.47 2.92 33.23
C LEU A 158 -13.97 2.95 33.51
N ASP A 159 -14.38 2.39 34.63
CA ASP A 159 -15.77 2.41 35.03
C ASP A 159 -16.02 3.34 36.23
N CYS A 160 -17.28 3.52 36.57
CA CYS A 160 -17.71 4.38 37.68
C CYS A 160 -17.19 3.86 39.04
N LYS A 161 -16.90 2.56 39.17
CA LYS A 161 -16.36 1.94 40.39
C LYS A 161 -14.87 2.25 40.58
N ASP A 162 -14.14 2.47 39.49
CA ASP A 162 -12.76 2.92 39.51
C ASP A 162 -12.65 4.39 39.94
N ILE A 163 -13.58 5.23 39.47
CA ILE A 163 -13.54 6.69 39.65
C ILE A 163 -14.15 7.12 40.99
N ARG A 164 -15.24 6.47 41.42
CA ARG A 164 -15.93 6.68 42.72
C ARG A 164 -16.41 8.11 42.98
N LYS A 165 -16.59 8.92 41.94
CA LYS A 165 -17.10 10.29 42.01
C LYS A 165 -17.63 10.71 40.65
N THR A 166 -18.54 11.68 40.64
CA THR A 166 -18.98 12.35 39.42
C THR A 166 -17.79 13.05 38.75
N VAL A 167 -17.66 12.89 37.44
CA VAL A 167 -16.60 13.53 36.65
C VAL A 167 -17.19 14.29 35.49
N ARG A 168 -16.56 15.38 35.05
CA ARG A 168 -17.01 16.12 33.88
C ARG A 168 -16.33 15.59 32.62
N ILE A 169 -17.12 15.24 31.61
CA ILE A 169 -16.64 14.78 30.30
C ILE A 169 -16.63 15.96 29.33
N THR A 170 -15.44 16.40 28.92
CA THR A 170 -15.24 17.59 28.05
C THR A 170 -14.85 17.26 26.61
N GLY A 171 -14.91 15.98 26.24
CA GLY A 171 -14.50 15.47 24.95
C GLY A 171 -15.20 14.17 24.59
N LYS A 172 -14.58 13.36 23.74
CA LYS A 172 -15.14 12.05 23.40
C LYS A 172 -15.13 11.13 24.62
N ASP A 173 -16.29 10.59 24.96
CA ASP A 173 -16.42 9.61 26.02
C ASP A 173 -15.98 8.22 25.56
N TYR A 174 -14.69 7.93 25.72
CA TYR A 174 -14.12 6.65 25.32
C TYR A 174 -14.48 5.49 26.26
N HIS A 175 -14.87 5.84 27.49
CA HIS A 175 -15.06 4.90 28.60
C HIS A 175 -16.53 4.76 28.99
N ARG A 176 -17.43 5.44 28.25
CA ARG A 176 -18.89 5.33 28.41
C ARG A 176 -19.31 5.68 29.84
N LEU A 177 -18.65 6.70 30.39
CA LEU A 177 -18.89 7.20 31.74
C LEU A 177 -20.11 8.11 31.80
N ASP A 178 -20.44 8.80 30.70
CA ASP A 178 -21.55 9.76 30.56
C ASP A 178 -22.63 9.10 29.70
N GLY A 179 -23.57 8.44 30.38
CA GLY A 179 -24.55 7.56 29.74
C GLY A 179 -25.66 8.34 29.04
N ASP A 180 -26.02 9.49 29.59
CA ASP A 180 -27.11 10.34 29.11
C ASP A 180 -26.65 11.51 28.21
N HIS A 181 -25.33 11.69 28.09
CA HIS A 181 -24.65 12.68 27.25
C HIS A 181 -24.86 14.14 27.72
N ASP A 182 -25.03 14.36 29.02
CA ASP A 182 -25.18 15.70 29.61
C ASP A 182 -23.84 16.42 29.89
N GLY A 183 -22.72 15.69 29.73
CA GLY A 183 -21.37 16.18 29.99
C GLY A 183 -20.83 15.88 31.39
N TRP A 184 -21.60 15.18 32.23
CA TRP A 184 -21.18 14.59 33.49
C TRP A 184 -21.25 13.07 33.37
N GLY A 185 -20.27 12.41 33.95
CA GLY A 185 -20.22 10.96 34.00
C GLY A 185 -20.24 10.43 35.42
N CYS A 186 -20.39 9.11 35.47
CA CYS A 186 -20.58 8.25 36.63
C CYS A 186 -22.03 8.05 37.09
N GLU A 187 -22.97 8.02 36.15
CA GLU A 187 -24.20 7.22 36.26
C GLU A 187 -23.99 5.72 35.95
#